data_AF-A0A920VWD5-F1
#
_entry.id   AF-A0A920VWD5-F1
#
_cell.length_a   1.000
_cell.length_b   1.000
_cell.length_c   1.000
_cell.angle_alpha   90.00
_cell.angle_beta   90.00
_cell.angle_gamma   90.00
#
_symmetry.space_group_name_H-M   'P 1'
#
loop_
_entity.id
_entity.type
_entity.pdbx_description
1 polymer ?
#
loop_
_entity_poly.entity_id
_entity_poly.type
_entity_poly.pdbx_seq_one_letter_code
_entity_poly.pdbx_strand_id
1 'polypeptide(L)'
;MPFSLAEPKHYQKVLVQQDEKGMYFGFINKQPRESIRANKHERDDEMANADKAGLAIDFDGDGLTAYGFTVSAGGSISDGIYRNENEANYDWDADWDSATHIEGDAWFIEMFIPWSIAPMKTQKGEVRTVKLSFWRMVAAEWRVNTFNKRQPKAREIYVSFP
;
A
#
# COMPACT_ATOMS: atom_id res chain seq x y z
N MET A 1 -9.22 -5.70 19.29
CA MET A 1 -8.18 -4.78 18.79
C MET A 1 -7.63 -3.99 19.97
N PRO A 2 -6.32 -3.95 20.24
CA PRO A 2 -5.79 -3.26 21.43
C PRO A 2 -5.73 -1.73 21.22
N PHE A 3 -6.04 -1.00 22.29
CA PHE A 3 -6.22 0.45 22.41
C PHE A 3 -4.99 1.15 23.02
N SER A 4 -3.75 0.73 22.72
CA SER A 4 -2.58 1.38 23.32
C SER A 4 -2.07 2.54 22.46
N LEU A 5 -1.85 3.71 23.10
CA LEU A 5 -1.13 4.88 22.56
C LEU A 5 0.39 4.63 22.39
N ALA A 6 0.83 3.37 22.38
CA ALA A 6 2.23 3.01 22.29
C ALA A 6 2.74 3.25 20.87
N GLU A 7 3.99 3.71 20.74
CA GLU A 7 4.63 3.75 19.43
C GLU A 7 4.62 2.36 18.81
N PRO A 8 4.30 2.24 17.50
CA PRO A 8 4.32 0.95 16.84
C PRO A 8 5.74 0.36 16.94
N LYS A 9 5.83 -0.87 17.45
CA LYS A 9 7.09 -1.61 17.65
C LYS A 9 8.01 -1.59 16.42
N HIS A 10 7.40 -1.56 15.23
CA HIS A 10 8.09 -1.51 13.95
C HIS A 10 7.73 -0.22 13.20
N TYR A 11 8.74 0.62 12.96
CA TYR A 11 8.58 1.89 12.27
C TYR A 11 8.34 1.70 10.77
N GLN A 12 7.36 2.41 10.22
CA GLN A 12 7.11 2.54 8.78
C GLN A 12 7.00 4.03 8.43
N LYS A 13 7.69 4.45 7.37
CA LYS A 13 7.51 5.74 6.72
C LYS A 13 7.11 5.53 5.27
N VAL A 14 6.13 6.29 4.81
CA VAL A 14 5.71 6.32 3.41
C VAL A 14 5.95 7.71 2.84
N LEU A 15 6.62 7.76 1.69
CA LEU A 15 6.82 8.94 0.86
C LEU A 15 5.86 8.84 -0.32
N VAL A 16 5.25 9.96 -0.70
CA VAL A 16 4.29 10.03 -1.80
C VAL A 16 4.67 11.18 -2.71
N GLN A 17 4.76 10.91 -4.00
CA GLN A 17 4.96 11.89 -5.07
C GLN A 17 3.99 11.58 -6.21
N GLN A 18 3.68 12.58 -7.03
CA GLN A 18 2.87 12.39 -8.23
C GLN A 18 3.36 13.29 -9.37
N ASP A 19 3.07 12.89 -10.60
CA ASP A 19 3.25 13.65 -11.83
C ASP A 19 2.14 13.30 -12.85
N GLU A 20 2.26 13.74 -14.10
CA GLU A 20 1.27 13.49 -15.15
C GLU A 20 1.15 12.01 -15.56
N LYS A 21 2.12 11.16 -15.19
CA LYS A 21 2.12 9.73 -15.51
C LYS A 21 1.43 8.91 -14.42
N GLY A 22 1.61 9.28 -13.16
CA GLY A 22 1.02 8.53 -12.06
C GLY A 22 1.49 8.96 -10.67
N MET A 23 1.30 8.04 -9.73
CA MET A 23 1.71 8.19 -8.34
C MET A 23 2.91 7.30 -8.03
N TYR A 24 3.85 7.84 -7.26
CA TYR A 24 5.04 7.13 -6.80
C TYR A 24 5.01 7.01 -5.29
N PHE A 25 5.32 5.82 -4.78
CA PHE A 25 5.33 5.52 -3.37
C PHE A 25 6.67 4.93 -2.94
N GLY A 26 7.27 5.51 -1.90
CA GLY A 26 8.48 4.99 -1.27
C GLY A 26 8.20 4.53 0.16
N PHE A 27 8.41 3.25 0.45
CA PHE A 27 8.24 2.69 1.80
C PHE A 27 9.60 2.47 2.44
N ILE A 28 9.74 2.88 3.70
CA ILE A 28 10.89 2.58 4.55
C ILE A 28 10.38 1.80 5.76
N ASN A 29 10.70 0.52 5.81
CA ASN A 29 10.22 -0.40 6.82
C ASN A 29 11.41 -0.83 7.71
N LYS A 30 11.50 -0.28 8.92
CA LYS A 30 12.55 -0.69 9.88
C LYS A 30 12.13 -1.93 10.65
N GLN A 31 13.06 -2.86 10.84
CA GLN A 31 12.88 -4.12 11.57
C GLN A 31 14.25 -4.81 11.69
N PRO A 32 14.59 -5.48 12.82
CA PRO A 32 15.87 -6.17 12.96
C PRO A 32 16.12 -7.13 11.80
N ARG A 33 17.32 -7.06 11.21
CA ARG A 33 17.64 -7.76 9.95
C ARG A 33 17.32 -9.25 9.99
N GLU A 34 17.59 -9.92 11.10
CA GLU A 34 17.35 -11.34 11.34
C GLU A 34 15.86 -11.72 11.37
N SER A 35 14.98 -10.75 11.60
CA SER A 35 13.53 -10.94 11.61
C SER A 35 12.90 -10.67 10.25
N ILE A 36 13.61 -10.06 9.30
CA ILE A 36 13.08 -9.81 7.95
C ILE A 36 12.86 -11.15 7.23
N ARG A 37 11.69 -11.33 6.65
CA ARG A 37 11.32 -12.51 5.84
C ARG A 37 11.13 -12.07 4.39
N ALA A 38 12.07 -12.46 3.53
CA ALA A 38 12.13 -12.00 2.14
C ALA A 38 12.09 -13.18 1.14
N ASN A 39 11.41 -14.26 1.51
CA ASN A 39 11.24 -15.40 0.62
C ASN A 39 10.44 -14.96 -0.61
N LYS A 40 10.97 -15.24 -1.81
CA LYS A 40 10.19 -15.09 -3.05
C LYS A 40 9.05 -16.10 -3.03
N HIS A 41 7.89 -15.65 -3.47
CA HIS A 41 6.69 -16.46 -3.60
C HIS A 41 5.95 -16.13 -4.90
N GLU A 42 5.00 -16.98 -5.25
CA GLU A 42 4.12 -16.71 -6.40
C GLU A 42 3.29 -15.45 -6.14
N ARG A 43 2.87 -14.80 -7.23
CA ARG A 43 1.95 -13.68 -7.15
C ARG A 43 0.67 -14.12 -6.42
N ASP A 44 0.10 -13.22 -5.62
CA ASP A 44 -1.16 -13.45 -4.89
C ASP A 44 -1.14 -14.56 -3.83
N ASP A 45 0.03 -15.13 -3.51
CA ASP A 45 0.18 -16.02 -2.35
C ASP A 45 0.10 -15.22 -1.04
N GLU A 46 -1.12 -15.06 -0.52
CA GLU A 46 -1.40 -14.37 0.74
C GLU A 46 -0.75 -15.04 1.96
N MET A 47 -0.57 -16.37 1.94
CA MET A 47 -0.04 -17.16 3.06
C MET A 47 1.50 -17.28 3.07
N ALA A 48 2.17 -16.69 2.07
CA ALA A 48 3.62 -16.68 1.99
C ALA A 48 4.27 -16.18 3.30
N ASN A 49 5.30 -16.89 3.75
CA ASN A 49 6.13 -16.48 4.88
C ASN A 49 7.11 -15.36 4.46
N ALA A 50 6.55 -14.19 4.20
CA ALA A 50 7.27 -12.99 3.78
C ALA A 50 6.67 -11.74 4.45
N ASP A 51 7.52 -10.78 4.83
CA ASP A 51 7.07 -9.45 5.20
C ASP A 51 6.43 -8.79 3.98
N LYS A 52 5.32 -8.09 4.19
CA LYS A 52 4.56 -7.42 3.14
C LYS A 52 4.21 -6.02 3.55
N ALA A 53 4.12 -5.11 2.60
CA ALA A 53 3.57 -3.78 2.82
C ALA A 53 2.90 -3.32 1.53
N GLY A 54 1.96 -2.41 1.70
CA GLY A 54 1.13 -2.01 0.59
C GLY A 54 0.27 -0.82 0.92
N LEU A 55 -0.56 -0.49 -0.06
CA LEU A 55 -1.54 0.58 0.01
C LEU A 55 -2.85 0.15 -0.65
N ALA A 56 -3.91 0.85 -0.28
CA ALA A 56 -5.11 0.90 -1.10
C ALA A 56 -5.41 2.34 -1.51
N ILE A 57 -5.79 2.51 -2.78
CA ILE A 57 -6.11 3.80 -3.39
C ILE A 57 -7.58 3.81 -3.79
N ASP A 58 -8.34 4.75 -3.24
CA ASP A 58 -9.64 5.15 -3.78
C ASP A 58 -9.42 6.42 -4.61
N PHE A 59 -9.40 6.23 -5.94
CA PHE A 59 -9.10 7.27 -6.93
C PHE A 59 -10.23 8.30 -7.07
N ASP A 60 -11.46 7.97 -6.69
CA ASP A 60 -12.59 8.89 -6.78
C ASP A 60 -12.90 9.56 -5.43
N GLY A 61 -12.32 9.05 -4.33
CA GLY A 61 -12.41 9.61 -2.99
C GLY A 61 -13.80 9.46 -2.35
N ASP A 62 -14.70 8.67 -2.93
CA ASP A 62 -16.08 8.51 -2.48
C ASP A 62 -16.29 7.31 -1.54
N GLY A 63 -15.26 6.48 -1.34
CA GLY A 63 -15.29 5.29 -0.50
C GLY A 63 -16.01 4.08 -1.12
N LEU A 64 -16.36 4.12 -2.40
CA LEU A 64 -17.11 3.02 -3.05
C LEU A 64 -16.19 1.96 -3.67
N THR A 65 -15.01 2.35 -4.14
CA THR A 65 -14.05 1.44 -4.78
C THR A 65 -12.63 1.81 -4.39
N ALA A 66 -11.85 0.82 -3.95
CA ALA A 66 -10.42 0.98 -3.69
C ALA A 66 -9.62 -0.11 -4.39
N TYR A 67 -8.41 0.21 -4.82
CA TYR A 67 -7.49 -0.68 -5.50
C TYR A 67 -6.30 -0.94 -4.59
N GLY A 68 -6.09 -2.21 -4.24
CA GLY A 68 -5.01 -2.66 -3.37
C GLY A 68 -3.75 -2.98 -4.17
N PHE A 69 -2.59 -2.60 -3.64
CA PHE A 69 -1.28 -2.92 -4.19
C PHE A 69 -0.35 -3.33 -3.05
N THR A 70 0.29 -4.48 -3.21
CA THR A 70 1.09 -5.12 -2.18
C THR A 70 2.40 -5.59 -2.76
N VAL A 71 3.48 -5.36 -2.02
CA VAL A 71 4.80 -5.89 -2.35
C VAL A 71 5.38 -6.57 -1.12
N SER A 72 5.93 -7.78 -1.32
CA SER A 72 6.67 -8.50 -0.28
C SER A 72 8.13 -8.06 -0.25
N ALA A 73 8.81 -8.23 0.89
CA ALA A 73 10.24 -7.93 0.99
C ALA A 73 11.10 -8.74 -0.01
N GLY A 74 10.59 -9.89 -0.48
CA GLY A 74 11.20 -10.71 -1.54
C GLY A 74 10.97 -10.19 -2.97
N GLY A 75 10.12 -9.17 -3.14
CA GLY A 75 9.78 -8.54 -4.42
C GLY A 75 8.59 -9.17 -5.14
N SER A 76 7.85 -10.07 -4.50
CA SER A 76 6.60 -10.59 -5.07
C SER A 76 5.48 -9.58 -4.89
N ILE A 77 4.60 -9.46 -5.89
CA ILE A 77 3.50 -8.50 -5.89
C ILE A 77 2.14 -9.18 -5.69
N SER A 78 1.13 -8.40 -5.32
CA SER A 78 -0.28 -8.79 -5.35
C SER A 78 -1.14 -7.53 -5.43
N ASP A 79 -2.27 -7.62 -6.11
CA ASP A 79 -3.24 -6.53 -6.28
C ASP A 79 -4.68 -7.04 -6.25
N GLY A 80 -5.61 -6.10 -6.21
CA GLY A 80 -7.03 -6.43 -6.20
C GLY A 80 -7.92 -5.20 -6.08
N ILE A 81 -9.20 -5.40 -6.33
CA ILE A 81 -10.22 -4.36 -6.23
C ILE A 81 -11.14 -4.68 -5.06
N TYR A 82 -11.38 -3.70 -4.20
CA TYR A 82 -12.37 -3.76 -3.13
C TYR A 82 -13.56 -2.87 -3.50
N ARG A 83 -14.76 -3.45 -3.57
CA ARG A 83 -16.02 -2.76 -3.89
C ARG A 83 -17.05 -2.95 -2.77
N ASN A 84 -17.77 -1.87 -2.43
CA ASN A 84 -18.92 -1.89 -1.52
C ASN A 84 -18.70 -2.68 -0.21
N GLU A 85 -17.49 -2.60 0.36
CA GLU A 85 -17.03 -3.26 1.60
C GLU A 85 -17.18 -4.80 1.68
N ASN A 86 -17.80 -5.45 0.68
CA ASN A 86 -18.20 -6.87 0.72
C ASN A 86 -17.70 -7.67 -0.49
N GLU A 87 -17.19 -7.02 -1.53
CA GLU A 87 -16.70 -7.67 -2.74
C GLU A 87 -15.21 -7.36 -2.92
N ALA A 88 -14.38 -8.40 -2.86
CA ALA A 88 -12.97 -8.32 -3.23
C ALA A 88 -12.77 -9.13 -4.53
N ASN A 89 -12.14 -8.52 -5.53
CA ASN A 89 -11.70 -9.19 -6.75
C ASN A 89 -10.18 -9.19 -6.79
N TYR A 90 -9.58 -10.35 -6.53
CA TYR A 90 -8.14 -10.58 -6.57
C TYR A 90 -7.65 -11.07 -7.95
N ASP A 91 -8.56 -11.33 -8.90
CA ASP A 91 -8.20 -11.70 -10.28
C ASP A 91 -7.86 -10.46 -11.13
N TRP A 92 -7.85 -9.27 -10.53
CA TRP A 92 -7.58 -8.02 -11.24
C TRP A 92 -6.09 -7.79 -11.42
N ASP A 93 -5.54 -8.32 -12.50
CA ASP A 93 -4.13 -8.22 -12.80
C ASP A 93 -3.77 -6.94 -13.54
N ALA A 94 -3.31 -5.93 -12.80
CA ALA A 94 -2.97 -4.63 -13.36
C ALA A 94 -1.46 -4.50 -13.64
N ASP A 95 -1.09 -3.72 -14.66
CA ASP A 95 0.30 -3.43 -14.99
C ASP A 95 0.82 -2.22 -14.17
N TRP A 96 1.63 -2.49 -13.15
CA TRP A 96 2.31 -1.49 -12.32
C TRP A 96 3.72 -1.97 -11.94
N ASP A 97 4.62 -1.02 -11.68
CA ASP A 97 6.01 -1.32 -11.40
C ASP A 97 6.30 -1.28 -9.91
N SER A 98 7.17 -2.19 -9.46
CA SER A 98 7.74 -2.13 -8.11
C SER A 98 9.17 -2.64 -8.06
N ALA A 99 9.89 -2.18 -7.03
CA ALA A 99 11.21 -2.68 -6.69
C ALA A 99 11.36 -2.76 -5.18
N THR A 100 12.20 -3.70 -4.71
CA THR A 100 12.53 -3.83 -3.30
C THR A 100 14.03 -3.84 -3.07
N HIS A 101 14.42 -3.38 -1.89
CA HIS A 101 15.80 -3.41 -1.44
C HIS A 101 15.85 -3.70 0.06
N ILE A 102 16.89 -4.39 0.53
CA ILE A 102 17.11 -4.66 1.96
C ILE A 102 18.51 -4.19 2.32
N GLU A 103 18.59 -3.27 3.27
CA GLU A 103 19.86 -2.71 3.75
C GLU A 103 19.81 -2.52 5.26
N GLY A 104 20.82 -3.05 5.96
CA GLY A 104 20.86 -3.03 7.43
C GLY A 104 19.59 -3.61 8.05
N ASP A 105 19.03 -2.87 9.01
CA ASP A 105 17.78 -3.16 9.72
C ASP A 105 16.56 -2.50 9.06
N ALA A 106 16.59 -2.38 7.73
CA ALA A 106 15.48 -1.85 6.96
C ALA A 106 15.29 -2.61 5.65
N TRP A 107 14.05 -2.57 5.17
CA TRP A 107 13.71 -2.94 3.81
C TRP A 107 12.83 -1.86 3.19
N PHE A 108 12.97 -1.72 1.88
CA PHE A 108 12.47 -0.61 1.09
C PHE A 108 11.59 -1.14 -0.02
N ILE A 109 10.59 -0.34 -0.38
CA ILE A 109 9.76 -0.56 -1.56
C ILE A 109 9.69 0.75 -2.33
N GLU A 110 9.86 0.69 -3.64
CA GLU A 110 9.39 1.72 -4.56
C GLU A 110 8.25 1.16 -5.41
N MET A 111 7.17 1.91 -5.57
CA MET A 111 6.04 1.57 -6.43
C MET A 111 5.71 2.73 -7.37
N PHE A 112 5.39 2.43 -8.62
CA PHE A 112 4.80 3.37 -9.58
C PHE A 112 3.42 2.88 -10.00
N ILE A 113 2.39 3.68 -9.73
CA ILE A 113 1.00 3.40 -10.04
C ILE A 113 0.53 4.39 -11.11
N PRO A 114 0.38 3.97 -12.38
CA PRO A 114 -0.01 4.88 -13.46
C PRO A 114 -1.46 5.35 -13.28
N TRP A 115 -1.78 6.58 -13.71
CA TRP A 115 -3.16 7.08 -13.65
C TRP A 115 -4.15 6.25 -14.48
N SER A 116 -3.66 5.56 -15.51
CA SER A 116 -4.45 4.66 -16.35
C SER A 116 -4.79 3.32 -15.70
N ILE A 117 -4.26 3.02 -14.51
CA ILE A 117 -4.43 1.71 -13.86
C ILE A 117 -5.91 1.39 -13.62
N ALA A 118 -6.71 2.41 -13.25
CA ALA A 118 -8.09 2.24 -12.82
C ALA A 118 -9.05 3.11 -13.64
N PRO A 119 -10.27 2.63 -13.95
CA PRO A 119 -11.32 3.48 -14.46
C PRO A 119 -11.71 4.49 -13.38
N MET A 120 -11.60 5.77 -13.72
CA MET A 120 -11.91 6.89 -12.84
C MET A 120 -13.16 7.64 -13.32
N LYS A 121 -13.98 8.12 -12.39
CA LYS A 121 -15.11 8.99 -12.74
C LYS A 121 -14.60 10.32 -13.30
N THR A 122 -15.40 10.93 -14.17
CA THR A 122 -15.17 12.30 -14.61
C THR A 122 -15.21 13.23 -13.41
N GLN A 123 -14.14 13.99 -13.20
CA GLN A 123 -14.08 15.01 -12.16
C GLN A 123 -14.44 16.38 -12.72
N LYS A 124 -14.85 17.29 -11.82
CA LYS A 124 -15.02 18.71 -12.13
C LYS A 124 -13.90 19.51 -11.46
N GLY A 125 -13.25 20.37 -12.23
CA GLY A 125 -12.13 21.20 -11.75
C GLY A 125 -10.76 20.53 -11.93
N GLU A 126 -9.73 21.26 -11.54
CA GLU A 126 -8.32 20.90 -11.75
C GLU A 126 -7.77 19.95 -10.67
N VAL A 127 -8.49 19.77 -9.55
CA VAL A 127 -8.03 18.98 -8.39
C VAL A 127 -8.92 17.77 -8.16
N ARG A 128 -8.29 16.59 -8.10
CA ARG A 128 -8.87 15.31 -7.67
C ARG A 128 -8.57 15.07 -6.20
N THR A 129 -9.57 14.64 -5.46
CA THR A 129 -9.34 14.09 -4.12
C THR A 129 -9.15 12.58 -4.23
N VAL A 130 -8.03 12.06 -3.75
CA VAL A 130 -7.79 10.62 -3.62
C VAL A 130 -7.67 10.23 -2.16
N LYS A 131 -8.16 9.04 -1.81
CA LYS A 131 -8.01 8.49 -0.46
C LYS A 131 -6.98 7.37 -0.48
N LEU A 132 -6.03 7.45 0.45
CA LEU A 132 -4.96 6.48 0.58
C LEU A 132 -5.04 5.81 1.95
N SER A 133 -4.79 4.51 1.97
CA SER A 133 -4.53 3.75 3.18
C SER A 133 -3.27 2.94 3.02
N PHE A 134 -2.53 2.75 4.10
CA PHE A 134 -1.25 2.02 4.10
C PHE A 134 -1.28 0.91 5.14
N TRP A 135 -0.55 -0.16 4.87
CA TRP A 135 -0.45 -1.28 5.80
C TRP A 135 0.91 -1.98 5.70
N ARG A 136 1.20 -2.80 6.70
CA ARG A 136 2.39 -3.64 6.80
C ARG A 136 2.10 -4.93 7.54
N MET A 137 2.54 -6.06 7.02
CA MET A 137 2.63 -7.34 7.71
C MET A 137 4.08 -7.57 8.15
N VAL A 138 4.24 -7.85 9.45
CA VAL A 138 5.47 -8.33 10.06
C VAL A 138 5.33 -9.83 10.24
N ALA A 139 5.87 -10.60 9.31
CA ALA A 139 5.65 -12.05 9.21
C ALA A 139 6.18 -12.80 10.42
N ALA A 140 7.34 -12.40 10.96
CA ALA A 140 7.93 -12.99 12.15
C ALA A 140 7.01 -12.90 13.39
N GLU A 141 6.05 -11.97 13.40
CA GLU A 141 5.10 -11.76 14.50
C GLU A 141 3.66 -12.13 14.14
N TRP A 142 3.41 -12.60 12.90
CA TRP A 142 2.05 -12.79 12.36
C TRP A 142 1.15 -11.58 12.60
N ARG A 143 1.72 -10.37 12.47
CA ARG A 143 1.05 -9.13 12.85
C ARG A 143 0.90 -8.22 11.64
N VAL A 144 -0.34 -7.81 11.38
CA VAL A 144 -0.66 -6.74 10.45
C VAL A 144 -0.84 -5.45 11.21
N ASN A 145 -0.10 -4.42 10.82
CA ASN A 145 -0.25 -3.06 11.26
C ASN A 145 -0.87 -2.26 10.11
N THR A 146 -2.02 -1.65 10.35
CA THR A 146 -2.64 -0.74 9.41
C THR A 146 -2.51 0.69 9.90
N PHE A 147 -2.36 1.62 8.98
CA PHE A 147 -2.65 3.03 9.23
C PHE A 147 -4.17 3.27 9.19
N ASN A 148 -4.99 2.45 9.88
CA ASN A 148 -6.37 2.87 10.18
C ASN A 148 -7.10 2.06 11.28
N LYS A 149 -7.49 2.78 12.34
CA LYS A 149 -8.86 2.80 12.90
C LYS A 149 -8.99 4.01 13.83
N ARG A 150 -9.92 4.93 13.51
CA ARG A 150 -10.41 5.98 14.43
C ARG A 150 -9.34 6.87 15.08
N GLN A 151 -8.31 7.24 14.33
CA GLN A 151 -7.43 8.36 14.64
C GLN A 151 -7.74 9.45 13.58
N PRO A 152 -7.91 10.74 13.94
CA PRO A 152 -8.31 11.81 13.03
C PRO A 152 -7.24 12.21 11.99
N LYS A 153 -6.36 11.27 11.60
CA LYS A 153 -5.24 11.47 10.66
C LYS A 153 -5.20 10.39 9.57
N ALA A 154 -6.36 9.90 9.11
CA ALA A 154 -6.41 9.39 7.74
C ALA A 154 -6.07 10.58 6.83
N ARG A 155 -4.96 10.51 6.11
CA ARG A 155 -4.57 11.61 5.24
C ARG A 155 -5.35 11.50 3.95
N GLU A 156 -6.34 12.37 3.80
CA GLU A 156 -6.83 12.75 2.48
C GLU A 156 -5.66 13.44 1.76
N ILE A 157 -5.30 12.95 0.58
CA ILE A 157 -4.31 13.61 -0.27
C ILE A 157 -5.09 14.24 -1.43
N TYR A 158 -5.01 15.55 -1.54
CA TYR A 158 -5.54 16.30 -2.68
C TYR A 158 -4.47 16.31 -3.77
N VAL A 159 -4.83 15.84 -4.95
CA VAL A 159 -3.95 15.77 -6.13
C VAL A 159 -4.48 16.74 -7.18
N SER A 160 -3.67 17.73 -7.55
CA SER A 160 -3.97 18.65 -8.66
C SER A 160 -3.40 18.13 -9.97
N PHE A 161 -4.18 18.14 -11.03
CA PHE A 161 -3.73 17.91 -12.39
C PHE A 161 -3.42 19.25 -13.08
N PRO A 162 -2.38 19.33 -13.93
CA PRO A 162 -2.21 20.46 -14.85
C PRO A 162 -3.25 20.48 -15.98
#